data_AF-A0A7X0BZH0-F1
#
_entry.id   AF-A0A7X0BZH0-F1
#
_cell.length_a   1.000
_cell.length_b   1.000
_cell.length_c   1.000
_cell.angle_alpha   90.00
_cell.angle_beta   90.00
_cell.angle_gamma   90.00
#
_symmetry.space_group_name_H-M   'P 1'
#
loop_
_entity.id
_entity.type
_entity.pdbx_description
1 polymer ?
#
loop_
_entity_poly.entity_id
_entity_poly.type
_entity_poly.pdbx_seq_one_letter_code
_entity_poly.pdbx_strand_id
1 'polypeptide(L)'
;MIVAEGYDHGVSPVLVRPDPAAARGPDRHQPYMGKASRQQPVRWVVQVKRPRRLPRPMNEPDLEALLSGLKRLRDLAMLLLMLDGGFRPGEVLSLHLADISYGRRRVTVRKRDDHPPGARGKSRT
;
A
#
# COMPACT_ATOMS: atom_id res chain seq x y z
N MET A 1 7.21 -6.88 17.66
CA MET A 1 6.91 -7.50 16.34
C MET A 1 6.15 -6.46 15.51
N ILE A 2 6.71 -5.95 14.42
CA ILE A 2 5.99 -5.00 13.54
C ILE A 2 5.10 -5.81 12.61
N VAL A 3 3.80 -5.51 12.62
CA VAL A 3 2.77 -6.21 11.86
C VAL A 3 2.12 -5.22 10.92
N ALA A 4 2.03 -5.57 9.64
CA ALA A 4 1.31 -4.79 8.65
C ALA A 4 -0.04 -5.45 8.38
N GLU A 5 -1.11 -4.68 8.23
CA GLU A 5 -2.41 -5.22 7.84
C GLU A 5 -2.59 -5.20 6.32
N GLY A 6 -3.02 -6.32 5.76
CA GLY A 6 -3.26 -6.45 4.33
C GLY A 6 -4.46 -7.35 4.01
N TYR A 7 -4.99 -7.20 2.81
CA TYR A 7 -5.90 -8.19 2.23
C TYR A 7 -5.09 -9.36 1.69
N ASP A 8 -5.76 -10.49 1.46
CA ASP A 8 -5.11 -11.63 0.83
C ASP A 8 -4.69 -11.26 -0.60
N HIS A 9 -3.41 -11.44 -0.92
CA HIS A 9 -2.87 -10.99 -2.20
C HIS A 9 -3.42 -11.88 -3.31
N GLY A 10 -4.19 -11.29 -4.23
CA GLY A 10 -4.82 -11.99 -5.36
C GLY A 10 -6.35 -12.04 -5.30
N VAL A 11 -6.97 -11.52 -4.24
CA VAL A 11 -8.42 -11.46 -4.11
C VAL A 11 -8.88 -10.01 -3.91
N SER A 12 -9.94 -9.61 -4.61
CA SER A 12 -10.55 -8.30 -4.38
C SER A 12 -11.07 -8.21 -2.94
N PRO A 13 -10.81 -7.11 -2.20
CA PRO A 13 -11.30 -6.92 -0.83
C PRO A 13 -12.82 -7.02 -0.70
N VAL A 14 -13.51 -6.74 -1.81
CA VAL A 14 -14.95 -6.87 -1.96
C VAL A 14 -15.21 -8.08 -2.84
N LEU A 15 -15.80 -9.11 -2.25
CA LEU A 15 -16.15 -10.36 -2.90
C LEU A 15 -17.66 -10.39 -3.20
N VAL A 16 -18.01 -10.69 -4.44
CA VAL A 16 -19.40 -11.02 -4.81
C VAL A 16 -19.59 -12.51 -4.55
N ARG A 17 -20.50 -12.87 -3.64
CA ARG A 17 -20.82 -14.27 -3.35
C ARG A 17 -22.29 -14.56 -3.71
N PRO A 18 -22.59 -15.67 -4.41
CA PRO A 18 -23.97 -16.12 -4.57
C PRO A 18 -24.64 -16.31 -3.20
N ASP A 19 -25.87 -15.83 -3.08
CA ASP A 19 -26.70 -15.97 -1.90
C ASP A 19 -28.01 -16.71 -2.27
N PRO A 20 -27.97 -18.05 -2.34
CA PRO A 20 -29.16 -18.83 -2.66
C PRO A 20 -30.21 -18.81 -1.54
N ALA A 21 -29.84 -18.45 -0.30
CA ALA A 21 -30.79 -18.31 0.81
C ALA A 21 -31.66 -17.06 0.61
N ALA A 22 -31.05 -15.98 0.13
CA ALA A 22 -31.72 -14.76 -0.31
C ALA A 22 -32.81 -14.97 -1.39
N ALA A 23 -32.77 -16.08 -2.13
CA ALA A 23 -33.76 -16.42 -3.16
C ALA A 23 -35.06 -17.05 -2.59
N ARG A 24 -35.09 -17.40 -1.30
CA ARG A 24 -36.19 -18.14 -0.65
C ARG A 24 -37.05 -17.26 0.28
N GLY A 25 -36.76 -15.96 0.39
CA GLY A 25 -37.50 -15.05 1.25
C GLY A 25 -38.89 -14.72 0.66
N PRO A 26 -39.97 -14.75 1.47
CA PRO A 26 -41.34 -14.54 1.00
C PRO A 26 -41.61 -13.10 0.52
N ASP A 27 -40.80 -12.13 0.97
CA ASP A 27 -41.01 -10.70 0.75
C ASP A 27 -40.08 -10.09 -0.31
N ARG A 28 -39.53 -10.94 -1.20
CA ARG A 28 -38.62 -10.50 -2.27
C ARG A 28 -39.21 -10.74 -3.64
N HIS A 29 -39.01 -9.76 -4.52
CA HIS A 29 -39.33 -9.89 -5.94
C HIS A 29 -38.64 -11.13 -6.52
N GLN A 30 -39.44 -12.11 -6.92
CA GLN A 30 -38.98 -13.33 -7.56
C GLN A 30 -38.95 -13.10 -9.07
N PRO A 31 -37.82 -13.38 -9.76
CA PRO A 31 -37.80 -13.29 -11.22
C PRO A 31 -38.88 -14.19 -11.82
N TYR A 32 -39.47 -13.76 -12.94
CA TYR A 32 -40.58 -14.45 -13.60
C TYR A 32 -40.33 -15.95 -13.84
N MET A 33 -39.10 -16.32 -14.16
CA MET A 33 -38.70 -17.72 -14.40
C MET A 33 -38.39 -18.52 -13.11
N GLY A 34 -38.60 -17.94 -11.92
CA GLY A 34 -38.37 -18.58 -10.63
C GLY A 34 -36.98 -19.21 -10.52
N LYS A 35 -36.93 -20.52 -10.24
CA LYS A 35 -35.69 -21.31 -10.09
C LYS A 35 -34.95 -21.57 -11.42
N ALA A 36 -35.59 -21.34 -12.57
CA ALA A 36 -34.96 -21.45 -13.89
C ALA A 36 -34.27 -20.13 -14.32
N SER A 37 -34.41 -19.06 -13.54
CA SER A 37 -33.75 -17.79 -13.81
C SER A 37 -32.23 -17.90 -13.70
N ARG A 38 -31.51 -17.31 -14.68
CA ARG A 38 -30.05 -17.12 -14.62
C ARG A 38 -29.63 -16.04 -13.63
N GLN A 39 -30.55 -15.17 -13.22
CA GLN A 39 -30.29 -14.13 -12.22
C GLN A 39 -30.31 -14.75 -10.83
N GLN A 40 -29.12 -15.07 -10.31
CA GLN A 40 -28.96 -15.50 -8.92
C GLN A 40 -28.76 -14.29 -8.01
N PRO A 41 -29.46 -14.21 -6.86
CA PRO A 41 -29.15 -13.20 -5.86
C PRO A 41 -27.71 -13.33 -5.40
N VAL A 42 -27.02 -12.19 -5.33
CA VAL A 42 -25.65 -12.09 -4.84
C VAL A 42 -25.60 -11.18 -3.63
N ARG A 43 -24.63 -11.41 -2.76
CA ARG A 43 -24.31 -10.53 -1.64
C ARG A 43 -22.86 -10.10 -1.71
N TRP A 44 -22.60 -8.86 -1.31
CA TRP A 44 -21.26 -8.31 -1.17
C TRP A 44 -20.69 -8.73 0.18
N VAL A 45 -19.53 -9.37 0.17
CA VAL A 45 -18.78 -9.75 1.37
C VAL A 45 -17.48 -8.98 1.38
N VAL A 46 -17.25 -8.20 2.43
CA VAL A 46 -16.00 -7.47 2.62
C VAL A 46 -15.03 -8.38 3.37
N GLN A 47 -13.87 -8.62 2.79
CA GLN A 47 -12.78 -9.28 3.50
C GLN A 47 -12.26 -8.37 4.60
N VAL A 48 -11.90 -8.96 5.74
CA VAL A 48 -11.22 -8.24 6.81
C VAL A 48 -9.72 -8.29 6.54
N LYS A 49 -9.03 -7.16 6.78
CA LYS A 49 -7.58 -7.12 6.71
C LYS A 49 -6.99 -8.08 7.74
N ARG A 50 -6.02 -8.88 7.35
CA ARG A 50 -5.33 -9.81 8.26
C ARG A 50 -3.96 -9.26 8.63
N PRO A 51 -3.50 -9.51 9.86
CA PRO A 51 -2.14 -9.20 10.27
C PRO A 51 -1.16 -10.02 9.42
N ARG A 52 -0.31 -9.34 8.65
CA ARG A 52 0.79 -9.89 7.87
C ARG A 52 2.11 -9.55 8.55
N ARG A 53 2.94 -10.58 8.73
CA ARG A 53 4.31 -10.37 9.20
C ARG A 53 5.12 -9.64 8.12
N LEU A 54 5.80 -8.58 8.53
CA LEU A 54 6.76 -7.91 7.66
C LEU A 54 8.00 -8.80 7.45
N PRO A 55 8.72 -8.59 6.33
CA PRO A 55 10.05 -9.15 6.16
C PRO A 55 10.93 -8.84 7.37
N ARG A 56 11.86 -9.75 7.67
CA ARG A 56 12.84 -9.51 8.73
C ARG A 56 13.73 -8.30 8.35
N PRO A 57 14.16 -7.49 9.32
CA PRO A 57 15.20 -6.50 9.09
C PRO A 57 16.44 -7.16 8.46
N MET A 58 17.06 -6.46 7.52
CA MET A 58 18.32 -6.85 6.90
C MET A 58 19.43 -6.81 7.97
N ASN A 59 20.41 -7.71 7.88
CA ASN A 59 21.58 -7.67 8.75
C ASN A 59 22.57 -6.61 8.25
N GLU A 60 23.53 -6.21 9.10
CA GLU A 60 24.55 -5.23 8.75
C GLU A 60 25.39 -5.60 7.50
N PRO A 61 25.91 -6.82 7.33
CA PRO A 61 26.74 -7.14 6.17
C PRO A 61 25.97 -7.15 4.84
N ASP A 62 24.71 -7.60 4.83
CA ASP A 62 23.86 -7.55 3.64
C ASP A 62 23.56 -6.10 3.25
N LEU A 63 23.41 -5.23 4.25
CA LEU A 63 23.20 -3.80 4.04
C LEU A 63 24.45 -3.13 3.46
N GLU A 64 25.64 -3.45 3.98
CA GLU A 64 26.91 -2.92 3.46
C GLU A 64 27.17 -3.41 2.02
N ALA A 65 26.86 -4.68 1.73
CA ALA A 65 26.92 -5.24 0.38
C ALA A 65 25.94 -4.53 -0.58
N LEU A 66 24.73 -4.20 -0.11
CA LEU A 66 23.75 -3.44 -0.89
C LEU A 66 24.25 -2.03 -1.21
N LEU A 67 24.74 -1.30 -0.20
CA LEU A 67 25.19 0.09 -0.36
C LEU A 67 26.44 0.18 -1.24
N SER A 68 27.39 -0.75 -1.09
CA SER A 68 28.60 -0.81 -1.93
C SER A 68 28.32 -1.15 -3.39
N GLY A 69 27.20 -1.81 -3.69
CA GLY A 69 26.76 -2.10 -5.07
C GLY A 69 26.21 -0.88 -5.83
N LEU A 70 25.92 0.23 -5.15
CA LEU A 70 25.31 1.41 -5.76
C LEU A 70 26.35 2.28 -6.47
N LYS A 71 26.22 2.43 -7.78
CA LYS A 71 27.19 3.20 -8.60
C LYS A 71 26.91 4.71 -8.66
N ARG A 72 25.73 5.15 -8.23
CA ARG A 72 25.31 6.56 -8.35
C ARG A 72 25.14 7.16 -6.96
N LEU A 73 25.76 8.32 -6.73
CA LEU A 73 25.60 9.09 -5.49
C LEU A 73 24.15 9.47 -5.22
N ARG A 74 23.34 9.66 -6.27
CA ARG A 74 21.90 9.88 -6.13
C ARG A 74 21.21 8.71 -5.43
N ASP A 75 21.45 7.49 -5.91
CA ASP A 75 20.76 6.30 -5.40
C ASP A 75 21.26 5.97 -3.99
N LEU A 76 22.56 6.20 -3.72
CA LEU A 76 23.15 6.13 -2.38
C LEU A 76 22.50 7.14 -1.42
N ALA A 77 22.41 8.41 -1.82
CA ALA A 77 21.78 9.45 -0.99
C ALA A 77 20.30 9.14 -0.72
N MET A 78 19.57 8.65 -1.73
CA MET A 78 18.17 8.24 -1.55
C MET A 78 18.04 7.11 -0.52
N LEU A 79 18.88 6.07 -0.60
CA LEU A 79 18.83 4.95 0.33
C LEU A 79 19.28 5.32 1.74
N LEU A 80 20.32 6.13 1.89
CA LEU A 80 20.76 6.63 3.21
C LEU A 80 19.70 7.52 3.87
N LEU A 81 19.02 8.38 3.10
CA LEU A 81 17.88 9.13 3.60
C LEU A 81 16.78 8.18 4.12
N MET A 82 16.45 7.13 3.38
CA MET A 82 15.44 6.16 3.81
C MET A 82 15.86 5.36 5.05
N LEU A 83 17.13 4.94 5.10
CA LEU A 83 17.69 4.12 6.16
C LEU A 83 17.87 4.90 7.46
N ASP A 84 18.64 5.99 7.41
CA ASP A 84 19.06 6.75 8.60
C ASP A 84 18.01 7.80 8.99
N GLY A 85 17.34 8.38 7.98
CA GLY A 85 16.31 9.40 8.17
C GLY A 85 14.90 8.84 8.33
N GLY A 86 14.68 7.55 8.05
CA GLY A 86 13.36 6.93 8.11
C GLY A 86 12.37 7.43 7.05
N PHE A 87 12.87 8.08 5.98
CA PHE A 87 12.02 8.62 4.92
C PHE A 87 11.39 7.52 4.08
N ARG A 88 10.17 7.76 3.60
CA ARG A 88 9.50 6.89 2.64
C ARG A 88 9.99 7.17 1.23
N PRO A 89 9.94 6.20 0.30
CA PRO A 89 10.34 6.43 -1.09
C PRO A 89 9.68 7.65 -1.74
N GLY A 90 8.37 7.84 -1.53
CA GLY A 90 7.65 8.99 -2.09
C GLY A 90 8.05 10.33 -1.47
N GLU A 91 8.54 10.35 -0.22
CA GLU A 91 9.02 11.57 0.44
C GLU A 91 10.39 11.97 -0.13
N VAL A 92 11.29 10.99 -0.31
CA VAL A 92 12.60 11.22 -0.92
C VAL A 92 12.47 11.66 -2.38
N LEU A 93 11.58 11.03 -3.14
CA LEU A 93 11.36 11.38 -4.55
C LEU A 93 10.66 12.73 -4.75
N SER A 94 9.98 13.25 -3.72
CA SER A 94 9.33 14.57 -3.75
C SER A 94 10.16 15.65 -3.05
N LEU A 95 11.38 15.34 -2.60
CA LEU A 95 12.22 16.25 -1.84
C LEU A 95 12.86 17.30 -2.75
N HIS A 96 12.77 18.57 -2.36
CA HIS A 96 13.47 19.66 -3.04
C HIS A 96 14.70 20.09 -2.24
N LEU A 97 15.71 20.66 -2.92
CA LEU A 97 16.91 21.19 -2.26
C LEU A 97 16.58 22.28 -1.23
N ALA A 98 15.53 23.07 -1.46
CA ALA A 98 15.04 24.08 -0.52
C ALA A 98 14.56 23.50 0.83
N ASP A 99 14.26 22.21 0.87
CA ASP A 99 13.80 21.52 2.07
C ASP A 99 14.97 20.95 2.91
N ILE A 100 16.21 21.08 2.42
CA ILE A 100 17.44 20.61 3.07
C ILE A 100 18.16 21.79 3.73
N SER A 101 18.24 21.78 5.06
CA SER A 101 18.96 22.77 5.85
C SER A 101 20.29 22.19 6.34
N TYR A 102 21.34 22.29 5.51
CA TYR A 102 22.68 21.78 5.82
C TYR A 102 23.23 22.28 7.16
N GLY A 103 23.14 23.59 7.43
CA GLY A 103 23.63 24.19 8.68
C GLY A 103 22.91 23.69 9.95
N ARG A 104 21.73 23.09 9.82
CA ARG A 104 20.94 22.54 10.93
C ARG A 104 20.87 21.00 10.90
N ARG A 105 21.58 20.35 9.96
CA ARG A 105 21.53 18.91 9.71
C ARG A 105 20.08 18.38 9.69
N ARG A 106 19.20 19.11 8.99
CA ARG A 106 17.75 18.86 9.00
C ARG A 106 17.20 18.80 7.59
N VAL A 107 16.35 17.81 7.35
CA VAL A 107 15.55 17.68 6.13
C VAL A 107 14.08 17.80 6.53
N THR A 108 13.32 18.63 5.82
CA THR A 108 11.91 18.89 6.12
C THR A 108 11.03 18.24 5.06
N VAL A 109 10.13 17.34 5.46
CA VAL A 109 9.18 16.75 4.50
C VAL A 109 7.99 17.68 4.34
N ARG A 110 7.70 18.09 3.11
CA ARG A 110 6.52 18.89 2.77
C ARG A 110 5.68 18.14 1.76
N LYS A 111 4.37 18.20 1.92
CA LYS A 111 3.46 17.76 0.88
C LYS A 111 3.51 18.77 -0.27
N ARG A 112 3.73 18.24 -1.46
CA ARG A 112 3.87 18.96 -2.72
C ARG A 112 3.06 18.23 -3.78
N ASP A 113 2.40 18.99 -4.65
CA ASP A 113 1.68 18.43 -5.80
C ASP A 113 2.55 18.50 -7.08
N ASP A 114 3.67 19.23 -7.03
CA ASP A 114 4.69 19.40 -8.09
C ASP A 114 5.77 18.31 -8.06
N HIS A 115 5.38 17.04 -7.94
CA HIS A 115 6.30 15.90 -7.93
C HIS A 115 6.29 15.14 -9.27
N PRO A 116 7.38 14.45 -9.65
CA PRO A 116 7.38 13.62 -10.85
C PRO A 116 6.30 12.52 -10.79
N PRO A 117 5.79 12.05 -11.94
CA PRO A 117 4.79 10.98 -11.97
C PRO A 117 5.27 9.75 -11.18
N GLY A 118 4.41 9.22 -10.30
CA GLY A 118 4.73 8.05 -9.47
C GLY A 118 5.45 8.35 -8.15
N ALA A 119 5.87 9.59 -7.89
CA ALA A 119 6.51 10.00 -6.64
C ALA A 119 5.53 10.41 -5.53
N ARG A 120 4.22 10.40 -5.81
CA ARG A 120 3.19 10.87 -4.89
C ARG A 120 3.30 10.23 -3.50
N GLY A 121 3.67 11.03 -2.52
CA GLY A 121 3.66 10.64 -1.12
C GLY A 121 2.25 10.22 -0.68
N LYS A 122 2.15 9.11 0.05
CA LYS A 122 0.87 8.66 0.65
C LYS A 122 0.46 9.47 1.89
N SER A 123 1.13 10.60 2.18
CA SER A 123 0.74 11.48 3.29
C SER A 123 -0.60 12.15 3.00
N ARG A 124 -1.55 12.01 3.92
CA ARG A 124 -2.87 12.65 3.90
C ARG A 124 -2.84 13.95 4.70
N THR A 125 -1.81 14.77 4.56
CA THR A 125 -1.77 16.14 5.10
C THR A 125 -0.68 16.90 4.40
#